data_AF-A0ABD1T695-F1
#
_entry.id   AF-A0ABD1T695-F1
#
_cell.length_a   1.000
_cell.length_b   1.000
_cell.length_c   1.000
_cell.angle_alpha   90.00
_cell.angle_beta   90.00
_cell.angle_gamma   90.00
#
_symmetry.space_group_name_H-M   'P 1'
#
loop_
_entity.id
_entity.type
_entity.pdbx_description
1 polymer ?
#
loop_
_entity_poly.entity_id
_entity_poly.type
_entity_poly.pdbx_seq_one_letter_code
_entity_poly.pdbx_strand_id
1 'polypeptide(L)'
;MDGESLGEDLYKSLKGSRYLIFMDDIWDIEVWDDLKRYFPDDRIGSRILFTTRNKEVRFVDSHIELPFLSKDECWELLRRKVFKDENCPQQLLKIGKKIAANCDGLPLAVVVIAGVLTNMRRQNTRGKKLQQI
;
A
#
# COMPACT_ATOMS: atom_id res chain seq x y z
N MET A 1 12.19 23.42 21.93
CA MET A 1 10.76 23.09 21.83
C MET A 1 10.62 21.67 22.34
N ASP A 2 9.93 21.51 23.47
CA ASP A 2 9.60 20.20 24.02
C ASP A 2 8.42 19.59 23.25
N GLY A 3 8.25 18.26 23.34
CA GLY A 3 7.17 17.56 22.65
C GLY A 3 5.78 17.89 23.22
N GLU A 4 5.72 18.37 24.46
CA GLU A 4 4.47 18.74 25.13
C GLU A 4 3.90 20.05 24.56
N SER A 5 4.74 21.08 24.36
CA SER A 5 4.37 22.33 23.69
C SER A 5 3.87 22.08 22.26
N LEU A 6 4.49 21.14 21.52
CA LEU A 6 4.06 20.82 20.16
C LEU A 6 2.68 20.17 20.12
N GLY A 7 2.40 19.25 21.05
CA GLY A 7 1.09 18.61 21.18
C GLY A 7 -0.01 19.61 21.54
N GLU A 8 0.29 20.57 22.42
CA GLU A 8 -0.64 21.65 22.73
C GLU A 8 -0.93 22.56 21.53
N ASP A 9 0.10 22.92 20.76
CA ASP A 9 -0.06 23.77 19.58
C ASP A 9 -0.90 23.05 18.52
N LEU A 10 -0.70 21.74 18.34
CA LEU A 10 -1.55 20.90 17.51
C LEU A 10 -3.00 20.93 18.00
N TYR A 11 -3.23 20.70 19.30
CA TYR A 11 -4.58 20.73 19.87
C TYR A 11 -5.27 22.08 19.63
N LYS A 12 -4.57 23.18 19.90
CA LYS A 12 -5.08 24.55 19.69
C LYS A 12 -5.40 24.79 18.22
N SER A 13 -4.56 24.31 17.30
CA SER A 13 -4.77 24.44 15.86
C SER A 13 -5.96 23.62 15.35
N LEU A 14 -6.27 22.48 15.97
CA LEU A 14 -7.38 21.61 15.54
C LEU A 14 -8.71 21.96 16.20
N LYS A 15 -8.69 22.66 17.34
CA LYS A 15 -9.88 23.01 18.10
C LYS A 15 -10.87 23.84 17.26
N GLY A 16 -12.13 23.45 17.27
CA GLY A 16 -13.22 24.07 16.52
C GLY A 16 -13.17 23.81 15.01
N SER A 17 -12.21 23.02 14.53
CA SER A 17 -11.99 22.75 13.11
C SER A 17 -12.26 21.28 12.77
N ARG A 18 -12.89 21.05 11.62
CA ARG A 18 -13.06 19.70 11.08
C ARG A 18 -11.78 19.25 10.40
N TYR A 19 -11.24 18.10 10.80
CA TYR A 19 -9.99 17.56 10.25
C TYR A 19 -10.11 16.10 9.81
N LEU A 20 -9.26 15.73 8.85
CA LEU A 20 -8.99 14.35 8.46
C LEU A 20 -7.48 14.12 8.52
N ILE A 21 -7.05 13.21 9.39
CA ILE A 21 -5.62 12.92 9.60
C ILE A 21 -5.36 11.45 9.28
N PHE A 22 -4.32 11.20 8.51
CA PHE A 22 -3.86 9.85 8.18
C PHE A 22 -2.51 9.61 8.82
N MET A 23 -2.42 8.58 9.66
CA MET A 23 -1.14 8.15 10.23
C MET A 23 -0.78 6.78 9.66
N ASP A 24 0.35 6.73 8.97
CA ASP A 24 0.81 5.52 8.32
C ASP A 24 1.74 4.73 9.27
N ASP A 25 1.61 3.40 9.23
CA ASP A 25 2.51 2.43 9.88
C ASP A 25 2.66 2.64 11.40
N ILE A 26 1.55 2.62 12.15
CA ILE A 26 1.58 2.63 13.62
C ILE A 26 1.95 1.24 14.15
N TRP A 27 2.98 1.21 15.00
CA TRP A 27 3.60 -0.02 15.47
C TRP A 27 2.87 -0.61 16.68
N ASP A 28 2.44 0.27 17.59
CA ASP A 28 1.79 -0.13 18.83
C ASP A 28 0.67 0.82 19.26
N ILE A 29 -0.25 0.30 20.08
CA ILE A 29 -1.44 1.03 20.54
C ILE A 29 -1.08 2.14 21.53
N GLU A 30 -0.01 1.96 22.32
CA GLU A 30 0.42 2.94 23.32
C GLU A 30 0.79 4.27 22.66
N VAL A 31 1.36 4.22 21.45
CA VAL A 31 1.66 5.42 20.66
C VAL A 31 0.39 6.20 20.37
N TRP A 32 -0.71 5.53 20.05
CA TRP A 32 -2.00 6.19 19.85
C TRP A 32 -2.59 6.69 21.16
N ASP A 33 -2.50 5.92 22.24
CA ASP A 33 -3.01 6.31 23.56
C ASP A 33 -2.35 7.59 24.08
N ASP A 34 -1.07 7.78 23.79
CA ASP A 34 -0.33 9.01 24.11
C ASP A 34 -0.73 10.18 23.21
N LEU A 35 -0.96 9.92 21.92
CA LEU A 35 -1.23 10.95 20.92
C LEU A 35 -2.68 11.44 20.93
N LYS A 36 -3.65 10.58 21.24
CA LYS A 36 -5.09 10.89 21.13
C LYS A 36 -5.51 12.12 21.92
N ARG A 37 -4.83 12.42 23.03
CA ARG A 37 -5.09 13.59 23.88
C ARG A 37 -4.92 14.93 23.16
N TYR A 38 -4.13 14.96 22.08
CA TYR A 38 -3.87 16.17 21.30
C TYR A 38 -4.85 16.36 20.13
N PHE A 39 -5.80 15.44 19.94
CA PHE A 39 -6.80 15.50 18.87
C PHE A 39 -8.20 15.78 19.44
N PRO A 40 -8.69 17.04 19.39
CA PRO A 40 -9.99 17.39 19.95
C PRO A 40 -11.16 16.78 19.15
N ASP A 41 -12.02 16.00 19.81
CA ASP A 41 -13.31 15.60 19.25
C ASP A 41 -14.41 16.62 19.60
N ASP A 42 -14.52 17.64 18.75
CA ASP A 42 -15.59 18.64 18.84
C ASP A 42 -16.90 18.17 18.20
N ARG A 43 -17.01 16.90 17.81
CA ARG A 43 -18.19 16.27 17.18
C ARG A 43 -18.66 16.95 15.88
N ILE A 44 -17.75 17.63 15.19
CA ILE A 44 -17.98 18.29 13.89
C ILE A 44 -17.55 17.45 12.68
N GLY A 45 -17.47 16.13 12.88
CA GLY A 45 -17.17 15.18 11.80
C GLY A 45 -15.68 15.02 11.48
N SER A 46 -14.81 15.26 12.45
CA SER A 46 -13.38 14.95 12.35
C SER A 46 -13.12 13.44 12.33
N ARG A 47 -12.07 13.01 11.65
CA ARG A 47 -11.70 11.59 11.50
C ARG A 47 -10.19 11.41 11.52
N ILE A 48 -9.75 10.30 12.10
CA ILE A 48 -8.35 9.88 12.08
C ILE A 48 -8.33 8.45 11.58
N LEU A 49 -7.48 8.18 10.61
CA LEU A 49 -7.29 6.86 10.01
C LEU A 49 -5.84 6.43 10.21
N PHE A 50 -5.66 5.22 10.70
CA PHE A 50 -4.35 4.61 10.90
C PHE A 50 -4.17 3.44 9.95
N THR A 51 -2.95 3.19 9.50
CA THR A 51 -2.54 1.88 9.00
C THR A 51 -1.63 1.23 10.02
N THR A 52 -1.79 -0.07 10.23
CA THR A 52 -0.93 -0.85 11.12
C THR A 52 -0.76 -2.26 10.57
N ARG A 53 0.37 -2.88 10.92
CA ARG A 53 0.62 -4.31 10.67
C ARG A 53 0.24 -5.17 11.88
N ASN A 54 0.01 -4.56 13.03
CA ASN A 54 -0.30 -5.24 14.28
C ASN A 54 -1.82 -5.44 14.40
N LYS A 55 -2.26 -6.70 14.26
CA LYS A 55 -3.67 -7.08 14.32
C LYS A 55 -4.27 -7.01 15.73
N GLU A 56 -3.42 -6.97 16.76
CA GLU A 56 -3.86 -6.89 18.15
C GLU A 56 -4.23 -5.44 18.55
N VAL A 57 -3.89 -4.46 17.71
CA VAL A 57 -4.32 -3.06 17.85
C VAL A 57 -5.81 -2.98 17.47
N ARG A 58 -6.66 -3.37 18.42
CA ARG A 58 -8.12 -3.26 18.29
C ARG A 58 -8.54 -1.85 18.69
N PHE A 59 -8.80 -1.01 17.69
CA PHE A 59 -9.44 0.29 17.91
C PHE A 59 -10.93 0.14 18.23
N VAL A 60 -11.44 1.13 18.95
CA VAL A 60 -12.88 1.28 19.22
C VAL A 60 -13.56 1.75 17.92
N ASP A 61 -14.64 1.06 17.55
CA ASP A 61 -15.66 1.36 16.53
C ASP A 61 -15.45 1.04 15.04
N SER A 62 -14.23 0.98 14.48
CA SER A 62 -14.07 0.42 13.12
C SER A 62 -12.65 -0.04 12.75
N HIS A 63 -12.53 -1.29 12.32
CA HIS A 63 -11.31 -1.92 11.80
C HIS A 63 -11.57 -2.44 10.39
N ILE A 64 -10.62 -2.21 9.48
CA ILE A 64 -10.69 -2.70 8.10
C ILE A 64 -9.48 -3.59 7.85
N GLU A 65 -9.72 -4.90 7.76
CA GLU A 65 -8.72 -5.83 7.24
C GLU A 65 -8.66 -5.71 5.72
N LEU A 66 -7.50 -5.34 5.19
CA LEU A 66 -7.29 -5.34 3.75
C LEU A 66 -7.18 -6.79 3.27
N PRO A 67 -8.06 -7.23 2.34
CA PRO A 67 -8.02 -8.58 1.82
C PRO A 67 -6.79 -8.77 0.92
N PHE A 68 -6.34 -10.03 0.81
CA PHE A 68 -5.43 -10.41 -0.25
C PHE A 68 -6.11 -10.33 -1.62
N LEU A 69 -5.32 -10.11 -2.66
CA LEU A 69 -5.81 -10.20 -4.03
C LEU A 69 -6.20 -11.65 -4.38
N SER A 70 -7.27 -11.80 -5.14
CA SER A 70 -7.59 -13.05 -5.81
C SER A 70 -6.52 -13.41 -6.86
N LYS A 71 -6.51 -14.67 -7.30
CA LYS A 71 -5.60 -15.14 -8.36
C LYS A 71 -5.79 -14.35 -9.66
N ASP A 72 -7.02 -13.98 -9.99
CA ASP A 72 -7.34 -13.21 -11.19
C ASP A 72 -6.89 -11.75 -11.05
N GLU A 73 -7.04 -11.13 -9.87
CA GLU A 73 -6.51 -9.79 -9.60
C GLU A 73 -4.97 -9.76 -9.59
N CYS A 74 -4.31 -10.77 -9.04
CA CYS A 74 -2.85 -10.94 -9.15
C CYS A 74 -2.42 -11.05 -10.61
N TRP A 75 -3.13 -11.83 -11.42
CA TRP A 75 -2.83 -11.97 -12.84
C TRP A 75 -3.03 -10.66 -13.58
N GLU A 76 -4.12 -9.95 -13.31
CA GLU A 76 -4.41 -8.67 -13.94
C GLU A 76 -3.36 -7.62 -13.55
N LEU A 77 -2.99 -7.54 -12.27
CA LEU A 77 -1.92 -6.64 -11.80
C LEU A 77 -0.58 -6.98 -12.47
N LEU A 78 -0.19 -8.26 -12.53
CA LEU A 78 1.04 -8.69 -13.19
C LEU A 78 1.03 -8.32 -14.67
N ARG A 79 -0.07 -8.62 -15.38
CA ARG A 79 -0.25 -8.33 -16.80
C ARG A 79 -0.09 -6.83 -17.07
N ARG A 80 -0.78 -5.98 -16.30
CA ARG A 80 -0.70 -4.53 -16.44
C ARG A 80 0.70 -4.01 -16.18
N LYS A 81 1.39 -4.51 -15.15
CA LYS A 81 2.75 -4.06 -14.81
C LYS A 81 3.81 -4.49 -15.83
N VAL A 82 3.70 -5.70 -16.39
CA VAL A 82 4.69 -6.24 -17.36
C VAL A 82 4.44 -5.72 -18.78
N PHE A 83 3.17 -5.69 -19.21
CA PHE A 83 2.79 -5.39 -20.59
C PHE A 83 2.25 -3.98 -20.80
N LYS A 84 2.09 -3.15 -19.75
CA LYS A 84 1.60 -1.76 -19.84
C LYS A 84 0.28 -1.65 -20.62
N ASP A 85 -0.67 -2.50 -20.24
CA ASP A 85 -1.99 -2.63 -20.88
C ASP A 85 -1.97 -3.20 -22.32
N GLU A 86 -0.80 -3.51 -22.90
CA GLU A 86 -0.70 -4.35 -24.10
C GLU A 86 -1.13 -5.80 -23.82
N ASN A 87 -1.47 -6.52 -24.89
CA ASN A 87 -1.81 -7.94 -24.78
C ASN A 87 -0.57 -8.78 -24.44
N CYS A 88 -0.71 -9.65 -23.44
CA CYS A 88 0.26 -10.69 -23.15
C CYS A 88 0.31 -11.68 -24.33
N PRO A 89 1.49 -12.00 -24.89
CA PRO A 89 1.62 -13.05 -25.89
C PRO A 89 1.04 -14.38 -25.40
N GLN A 90 0.31 -15.12 -26.26
CA GLN A 90 -0.38 -16.35 -25.89
C GLN A 90 0.56 -17.40 -25.27
N GLN A 91 1.80 -17.47 -25.75
CA GLN A 91 2.85 -18.37 -25.25
C GLN A 91 3.20 -18.11 -23.78
N LEU A 92 3.05 -16.86 -23.33
CA LEU A 92 3.38 -16.43 -21.97
C LEU A 92 2.17 -16.48 -21.02
N LEU A 93 0.95 -16.68 -21.53
CA LEU A 93 -0.28 -16.60 -20.74
C LEU A 93 -0.29 -17.63 -19.60
N LYS A 94 0.00 -18.90 -19.91
CA LYS A 94 -0.02 -19.99 -18.93
C LYS A 94 1.04 -19.79 -17.84
N ILE A 95 2.25 -19.37 -18.22
CA ILE A 95 3.34 -19.15 -17.26
C ILE A 95 3.13 -17.88 -16.44
N GLY A 96 2.61 -16.81 -17.06
CA GLY A 96 2.26 -15.58 -16.37
C GLY A 96 1.20 -15.78 -15.30
N LYS A 97 0.12 -16.52 -15.62
CA LYS A 97 -0.90 -16.90 -14.63
C LYS A 97 -0.33 -17.75 -13.49
N LYS A 98 0.59 -18.69 -13.80
CA LYS A 98 1.27 -19.50 -12.77
C LYS A 98 2.13 -18.63 -11.85
N ILE A 99 2.88 -17.68 -12.40
CA ILE A 99 3.70 -16.74 -11.62
C ILE A 99 2.81 -15.87 -10.72
N ALA A 100 1.73 -15.31 -11.26
CA ALA A 100 0.77 -14.52 -10.50
C ALA A 100 0.13 -15.33 -9.35
N ALA A 101 -0.25 -16.58 -9.63
CA ALA A 101 -0.82 -17.46 -8.60
C ALA A 101 0.17 -17.75 -7.47
N ASN A 102 1.47 -17.86 -7.77
CA ASN A 102 2.53 -18.05 -6.76
C ASN A 102 2.85 -16.79 -5.94
N CYS A 103 2.21 -15.65 -6.22
CA CYS A 103 2.34 -14.44 -5.39
C CYS A 103 1.41 -14.46 -4.17
N ASP A 104 0.58 -15.50 -4.04
CA ASP A 104 -0.33 -15.74 -2.91
C ASP A 104 -1.15 -14.51 -2.49
N GLY A 105 -1.61 -13.73 -3.47
CA GLY A 105 -2.47 -12.57 -3.22
C GLY A 105 -1.76 -11.31 -2.74
N LEU A 106 -0.45 -11.33 -2.52
CA LEU A 106 0.32 -10.17 -2.05
C LEU A 106 0.59 -9.17 -3.21
N PRO A 107 0.03 -7.95 -3.18
CA PRO A 107 0.25 -6.97 -4.26
C PRO A 107 1.74 -6.63 -4.44
N LEU A 108 2.49 -6.52 -3.33
CA LEU A 108 3.91 -6.18 -3.37
C LEU A 108 4.74 -7.27 -4.08
N ALA A 109 4.47 -8.55 -3.80
CA ALA A 109 5.16 -9.66 -4.46
C ALA A 109 4.93 -9.64 -5.98
N VAL A 110 3.68 -9.39 -6.42
CA VAL A 110 3.33 -9.26 -7.84
C VAL A 110 4.13 -8.13 -8.50
N VAL A 111 4.20 -6.96 -7.86
CA VAL A 111 4.90 -5.78 -8.41
C VAL A 111 6.41 -6.02 -8.50
N VAL A 112 7.02 -6.64 -7.49
CA VAL A 112 8.45 -6.98 -7.51
C VAL A 112 8.76 -7.92 -8.68
N ILE A 113 7.99 -9.01 -8.82
CA ILE A 113 8.19 -9.96 -9.90
C ILE A 113 7.95 -9.30 -11.27
N ALA A 114 6.93 -8.45 -11.39
CA ALA A 114 6.67 -7.70 -12.62
C ALA A 114 7.85 -6.80 -13.02
N GLY A 115 8.48 -6.15 -12.04
CA GLY A 115 9.68 -5.33 -12.24
C GLY A 115 10.85 -6.16 -12.79
N VAL A 116 11.09 -7.34 -12.20
CA VAL A 116 12.13 -8.28 -12.66
C VAL A 116 11.85 -8.73 -14.10
N LEU A 117 10.63 -9.17 -14.41
CA LEU A 117 10.25 -9.61 -15.75
C LEU A 117 10.37 -8.51 -16.80
N THR A 118 9.97 -7.28 -16.45
CA THR A 118 10.09 -6.11 -17.34
C THR A 118 11.56 -5.81 -17.67
N ASN A 119 12.43 -5.90 -16.67
CA ASN A 119 13.87 -5.71 -16.87
C ASN A 119 14.48 -6.79 -17.77
N MET A 120 14.12 -8.06 -17.58
CA MET A 120 14.56 -9.16 -18.46
C MET A 120 14.10 -8.94 -19.91
N ARG A 121 12.85 -8.52 -20.13
CA ARG A 121 12.33 -8.21 -21.48
C ARG A 121 13.15 -7.13 -22.16
N ARG A 122 13.47 -6.05 -21.44
CA ARG A 122 14.30 -4.94 -21.98
C ARG A 122 15.71 -5.39 -22.36
N GLN A 123 16.34 -6.24 -21.55
CA GLN A 123 17.67 -6.77 -21.85
C GLN A 123 17.66 -7.64 -23.11
N ASN A 124 16.67 -8.53 -23.25
CA ASN A 124 16.51 -9.35 -24.46
C ASN A 124 16.27 -8.50 -25.72
N THR A 125 15.51 -7.41 -25.63
CA THR A 125 15.33 -6.49 -26.77
C THR A 125 16.63 -5.77 -27.14
N ARG A 126 17.45 -5.36 -26.15
CA ARG A 126 18.76 -4.75 -26.42
C ARG A 126 19.75 -5.72 -27.05
N GLY A 127 19.83 -6.96 -26.56
CA GLY A 127 20.69 -8.01 -27.13
C GLY A 127 20.36 -8.31 -28.60
N LYS A 128 19.08 -8.32 -28.96
CA LYS A 128 18.65 -8.48 -30.37
C LYS A 128 19.03 -7.30 -31.27
N LYS A 129 19.09 -6.08 -30.74
CA LYS A 129 19.53 -4.89 -31.50
C LYS A 129 21.05 -4.89 -31.76
N LEU A 130 21.84 -5.41 -30.83
CA LEU A 130 23.30 -5.51 -31.00
C LEU A 130 23.73 -6.57 -32.02
N GLN A 131 22.88 -7.57 -32.31
CA GLN A 131 23.14 -8.58 -33.35
C GLN A 131 22.81 -8.10 -34.78
N GLN A 132 22.35 -6.85 -34.94
CA GLN A 132 21.97 -6.25 -36.23
C GLN A 132 22.88 -5.08 -36.64
N ILE A 133 24.03 -4.93 -35.95
CA ILE A 133 25.12 -4.00 -36.27
C ILE A 133 26.36 -4.85 -36.53
#